data_AF-A0A841AYU9-F1
#
_entry.id   AF-A0A841AYU9-F1
#
_cell.length_a   1.000
_cell.length_b   1.000
_cell.length_c   1.000
_cell.angle_alpha   90.00
_cell.angle_beta   90.00
_cell.angle_gamma   90.00
#
_symmetry.space_group_name_H-M   'P 1'
#
loop_
_entity.id
_entity.type
_entity.pdbx_description
1 polymer ?
#
loop_
_entity_poly.entity_id
_entity_poly.type
_entity_poly.pdbx_seq_one_letter_code
_entity_poly.pdbx_strand_id
1 'polypeptide(L)'
;MSAKLVAKFAGSAIAALGLLAVVAPGASAAAAVTVTPASGLSDGAVVQVTGTGLTPGATYRVGECAQDATGQFPCSPSQLSLVADASGKISSPVTVQKNFTGVLPDGSSYGAVDCKVITCVVGLGDAAGNGGGVIISFS
;
A
#
# COMPACT_ATOMS: atom_id res chain seq x y z
N MET A 1 7.16 -69.71 -31.15
CA MET A 1 7.22 -68.51 -32.02
C MET A 1 7.79 -67.38 -31.18
N SER A 2 9.11 -67.16 -31.17
CA SER A 2 9.84 -66.29 -32.13
C SER A 2 9.38 -64.83 -32.00
N ALA A 3 10.19 -63.81 -31.74
CA ALA A 3 11.60 -63.69 -31.44
C ALA A 3 11.83 -62.29 -30.84
N LYS A 4 12.95 -62.17 -30.12
CA LYS A 4 13.69 -61.00 -29.65
C LYS A 4 13.45 -59.67 -30.40
N LEU A 5 13.45 -58.55 -29.67
CA LEU A 5 14.36 -57.45 -29.99
C LEU A 5 14.77 -56.70 -28.71
N VAL A 6 16.01 -56.94 -28.29
CA VAL A 6 16.78 -56.13 -27.35
C VAL A 6 17.40 -55.00 -28.16
N ALA A 7 17.13 -53.74 -27.81
CA ALA A 7 17.89 -52.60 -28.31
C ALA A 7 18.52 -51.87 -27.14
N LYS A 8 19.81 -52.15 -26.92
CA LYS A 8 20.70 -51.39 -26.05
C LYS A 8 21.11 -50.15 -26.84
N PHE A 9 20.69 -48.96 -26.40
CA PHE A 9 21.37 -47.71 -26.79
C PHE A 9 22.13 -47.19 -25.60
N ALA A 10 23.44 -47.10 -25.82
CA ALA A 10 24.43 -46.59 -24.90
C ALA A 10 24.36 -45.07 -24.81
N GLY A 11 24.70 -44.55 -23.62
CA GLY A 11 25.48 -43.32 -23.46
C GLY A 11 24.81 -42.02 -23.87
N SER A 12 24.35 -41.27 -22.86
CA SER A 12 24.73 -39.87 -22.65
C SER A 12 24.27 -39.43 -21.27
N ALA A 13 25.22 -39.37 -20.33
CA ALA A 13 25.02 -38.69 -19.06
C ALA A 13 24.97 -37.19 -19.34
N ILE A 14 23.77 -36.62 -19.46
CA ILE A 14 23.61 -35.16 -19.42
C ILE A 14 23.58 -34.80 -17.93
N ALA A 15 24.73 -34.42 -17.38
CA ALA A 15 24.78 -33.72 -16.11
C ALA A 15 24.16 -32.33 -16.33
N ALA A 16 22.83 -32.25 -16.22
CA ALA A 16 22.13 -30.99 -16.17
C ALA A 16 22.48 -30.33 -14.84
N LEU A 17 23.51 -29.48 -14.85
CA LEU A 17 23.78 -28.52 -13.79
C LEU A 17 22.58 -27.56 -13.73
N GLY A 18 21.56 -27.94 -12.96
CA GLY A 18 20.41 -27.11 -12.66
C GLY A 18 20.89 -25.87 -11.91
N LEU A 19 20.88 -24.73 -12.59
CA LEU A 19 21.13 -23.43 -11.98
C LEU A 19 19.97 -23.16 -11.00
N LEU A 20 20.19 -23.40 -9.72
CA LEU A 20 19.28 -22.96 -8.66
C LEU A 20 19.36 -21.43 -8.61
N ALA A 21 18.45 -20.76 -9.31
CA ALA A 21 18.20 -19.34 -9.10
C ALA A 21 17.71 -19.19 -7.65
N VAL A 22 18.63 -18.80 -6.75
CA VAL A 22 18.28 -18.37 -5.41
C VAL A 22 17.47 -17.10 -5.57
N VAL A 23 16.14 -17.23 -5.50
CA VAL A 23 15.25 -16.08 -5.39
C VAL A 23 15.49 -15.50 -4.00
N ALA A 24 16.40 -14.54 -3.90
CA ALA A 24 16.53 -13.76 -2.68
C ALA A 24 15.17 -13.07 -2.45
N PRO A 25 14.62 -13.10 -1.23
CA PRO A 25 13.48 -12.25 -0.91
C PRO A 25 13.91 -10.82 -1.20
N GLY A 26 13.25 -10.16 -2.15
CA GLY A 26 13.46 -8.74 -2.37
C GLY A 26 13.21 -8.04 -1.04
N ALA A 27 14.21 -7.36 -0.50
CA ALA A 27 14.02 -6.53 0.67
C ALA A 27 12.96 -5.49 0.29
N SER A 28 11.73 -5.65 0.79
CA SER A 28 10.69 -4.64 0.62
C SER A 28 11.20 -3.37 1.30
N ALA A 29 11.56 -2.38 0.50
CA ALA A 29 11.83 -1.05 1.03
C ALA A 29 10.57 -0.61 1.80
N ALA A 30 10.74 -0.11 3.03
CA ALA A 30 9.62 0.42 3.79
C ALA A 30 8.87 1.45 2.94
N ALA A 31 7.54 1.37 2.92
CA ALA A 31 6.72 2.28 2.14
C ALA A 31 7.03 3.73 2.52
N ALA A 32 7.34 4.56 1.54
CA ALA A 32 7.55 5.99 1.73
C ALA A 32 6.38 6.77 1.15
N VAL A 33 5.84 7.71 1.92
CA VAL A 33 4.68 8.52 1.56
C VAL A 33 5.03 10.00 1.65
N THR A 34 4.67 10.77 0.64
CA THR A 34 4.76 12.23 0.62
C THR A 34 3.41 12.85 0.29
N VAL A 35 3.12 13.99 0.91
CA VAL A 35 1.87 14.75 0.70
C VAL A 35 2.24 16.20 0.40
N THR A 36 1.69 16.79 -0.65
CA THR A 36 2.02 18.17 -1.05
C THR A 36 0.78 18.91 -1.57
N PRO A 37 0.42 20.08 -0.99
CA PRO A 37 0.91 20.62 0.29
C PRO A 37 0.48 19.74 1.47
N ALA A 38 1.22 19.81 2.59
CA ALA A 38 0.87 19.12 3.84
C ALA A 38 0.44 20.07 4.97
N SER A 39 0.62 21.38 4.82
CA SER A 39 0.38 22.34 5.90
C SER A 39 -0.27 23.62 5.37
N GLY A 40 -0.96 24.35 6.25
CA GLY A 40 -1.67 25.56 5.87
C GLY A 40 -2.86 25.28 4.95
N LEU A 41 -3.45 24.08 5.06
CA LEU A 41 -4.52 23.63 4.20
C LEU A 41 -5.82 24.40 4.50
N SER A 42 -6.58 24.66 3.45
CA SER A 42 -7.98 25.07 3.57
C SER A 42 -8.88 23.85 3.64
N ASP A 43 -10.09 24.01 4.17
CA ASP A 43 -11.10 22.97 4.06
C ASP A 43 -11.43 22.69 2.59
N GLY A 44 -11.49 21.41 2.20
CA GLY A 44 -11.66 20.99 0.82
C GLY A 44 -10.42 21.14 -0.06
N ALA A 45 -9.23 21.39 0.51
CA ALA A 45 -7.99 21.49 -0.27
C ALA A 45 -7.65 20.15 -0.94
N VAL A 46 -7.09 20.22 -2.15
CA VAL A 46 -6.56 19.05 -2.86
C VAL A 46 -5.07 18.94 -2.60
N VAL A 47 -4.63 17.79 -2.10
CA VAL A 47 -3.22 17.47 -1.88
C VAL A 47 -2.79 16.34 -2.80
N GLN A 48 -1.54 16.39 -3.28
CA GLN A 48 -0.94 15.30 -4.04
C GLN A 48 -0.33 14.29 -3.07
N VAL A 49 -0.81 13.05 -3.10
CA VAL A 49 -0.23 11.92 -2.36
C VAL A 49 0.66 11.13 -3.30
N THR A 50 1.87 10.81 -2.88
CA THR A 50 2.77 9.89 -3.58
C THR A 50 3.28 8.82 -2.63
N GLY A 51 3.05 7.56 -2.99
CA GLY A 51 3.57 6.38 -2.33
C GLY A 51 4.63 5.69 -3.18
N THR A 52 5.70 5.21 -2.55
CA THR A 52 6.77 4.42 -3.19
C THR A 52 7.22 3.27 -2.29
N GLY A 53 7.85 2.24 -2.86
CA GLY A 53 8.23 1.03 -2.11
C GLY A 53 7.02 0.17 -1.77
N LEU A 54 5.91 0.36 -2.49
CA LEU A 54 4.68 -0.41 -2.31
C LEU A 54 4.82 -1.78 -3.00
N THR A 55 4.04 -2.77 -2.55
CA THR A 55 3.97 -4.07 -3.22
C THR A 55 3.31 -3.89 -4.59
N PRO A 56 4.00 -4.14 -5.72
CA PRO A 56 3.42 -3.98 -7.05
C PRO A 56 2.17 -4.84 -7.22
N GLY A 57 1.11 -4.25 -7.79
CA GLY A 57 -0.18 -4.93 -7.99
C GLY A 57 -1.05 -5.07 -6.73
N ALA A 58 -0.57 -4.67 -5.54
CA ALA A 58 -1.40 -4.65 -4.35
C ALA A 58 -2.31 -3.42 -4.31
N THR A 59 -3.50 -3.59 -3.70
CA THR A 59 -4.47 -2.51 -3.49
C THR A 59 -4.20 -1.79 -2.18
N TYR A 60 -4.17 -0.47 -2.23
CA TYR A 60 -4.04 0.42 -1.09
C TYR A 60 -5.24 1.34 -0.99
N ARG A 61 -5.72 1.57 0.23
CA ARG A 61 -6.68 2.63 0.55
C ARG A 61 -5.89 3.92 0.79
N VAL A 62 -6.17 4.96 0.02
CA VAL A 62 -5.48 6.24 0.06
C VAL A 62 -6.45 7.32 0.50
N GLY A 63 -6.06 8.12 1.50
CA GLY A 63 -6.85 9.28 1.89
C GLY A 63 -6.51 9.81 3.28
N GLU A 64 -7.43 10.59 3.81
CA GLU A 64 -7.31 11.28 5.09
C GLU A 64 -7.84 10.43 6.25
N CYS A 65 -7.09 10.42 7.34
CA CYS A 65 -7.47 9.84 8.62
C CYS A 65 -7.03 10.74 9.77
N ALA A 66 -7.49 10.44 10.98
CA ALA A 66 -6.97 11.00 12.21
C ALA A 66 -6.29 9.91 13.04
N GLN A 67 -5.36 10.31 13.90
CA GLN A 67 -4.81 9.47 14.94
C GLN A 67 -5.32 9.98 16.29
N ASP A 68 -6.17 9.19 16.94
CA ASP A 68 -6.66 9.54 18.27
C ASP A 68 -5.65 9.15 19.37
N ALA A 69 -5.95 9.55 20.61
CA ALA A 69 -5.09 9.26 21.75
C ALA A 69 -5.12 7.78 22.19
N THR A 70 -6.10 7.00 21.73
CA THR A 70 -6.27 5.58 22.07
C THR A 70 -5.62 4.64 21.03
N GLY A 71 -5.04 5.21 19.97
CA GLY A 71 -4.40 4.47 18.88
C GLY A 71 -5.37 4.05 17.77
N GLN A 72 -6.60 4.58 17.75
CA GLN A 72 -7.53 4.41 16.65
C GLN A 72 -7.21 5.35 15.49
N PHE A 73 -7.51 4.86 14.29
CA PHE A 73 -7.31 5.59 13.03
C PHE A 73 -8.64 5.81 12.29
N PRO A 74 -9.52 6.68 12.79
CA PRO A 74 -10.75 7.01 12.08
C PRO A 74 -10.43 7.73 10.76
N CYS A 75 -10.90 7.16 9.65
CA CYS A 75 -10.65 7.69 8.32
C CYS A 75 -11.88 8.36 7.71
N SER A 76 -11.65 9.33 6.84
CA SER A 76 -12.71 9.92 6.02
C SER A 76 -13.34 8.86 5.10
N PRO A 77 -14.66 8.91 4.86
CA PRO A 77 -15.31 8.00 3.91
C PRO A 77 -14.88 8.23 2.46
N SER A 78 -14.26 9.38 2.14
CA SER A 78 -13.82 9.74 0.78
C SER A 78 -12.50 9.09 0.33
N GLN A 79 -12.11 7.97 0.94
CA GLN A 79 -10.89 7.25 0.58
C GLN A 79 -10.97 6.61 -0.82
N LEU A 80 -9.83 6.60 -1.51
CA LEU A 80 -9.66 5.99 -2.82
C LEU A 80 -9.05 4.59 -2.66
N SER A 81 -9.50 3.62 -3.45
CA SER A 81 -8.82 2.33 -3.58
C SER A 81 -7.99 2.33 -4.85
N LEU A 82 -6.66 2.30 -4.71
CA LEU A 82 -5.71 2.41 -5.82
C LEU A 82 -4.78 1.19 -5.83
N VAL A 83 -4.41 0.72 -7.02
CA VAL A 83 -3.47 -0.38 -7.21
C VAL A 83 -2.08 0.21 -7.43
N ALA A 84 -1.08 -0.27 -6.69
CA ALA A 84 0.31 0.12 -6.92
C ALA A 84 0.78 -0.38 -8.29
N ASP A 85 1.45 0.50 -9.03
CA ASP A 85 1.96 0.15 -10.36
C ASP A 85 3.09 -0.91 -10.30
N ALA A 86 3.57 -1.35 -11.46
CA ALA A 86 4.63 -2.35 -11.57
C ALA A 86 5.95 -1.93 -10.89
N SER A 87 6.14 -0.64 -10.64
CA SER A 87 7.30 -0.08 -9.92
C SER A 87 7.05 0.12 -8.42
N GLY A 88 5.88 -0.28 -7.92
CA GLY A 88 5.52 -0.11 -6.52
C GLY A 88 5.18 1.33 -6.16
N LYS A 89 4.51 2.06 -7.07
CA LYS A 89 4.14 3.46 -6.86
C LYS A 89 2.63 3.71 -6.96
N ILE A 90 2.18 4.71 -6.20
CA ILE A 90 0.87 5.35 -6.33
C ILE A 90 1.09 6.86 -6.34
N SER A 91 0.41 7.57 -7.22
CA SER A 91 0.36 9.04 -7.19
C SER A 91 -1.05 9.50 -7.51
N SER A 92 -1.71 10.19 -6.59
CA SER A 92 -3.10 10.61 -6.75
C SER A 92 -3.40 11.91 -5.99
N PRO A 93 -4.25 12.78 -6.55
CA PRO A 93 -4.86 13.85 -5.77
C PRO A 93 -5.84 13.26 -4.74
N VAL A 94 -5.90 13.89 -3.57
CA VAL A 94 -6.85 13.60 -2.49
C VAL A 94 -7.42 14.92 -1.99
N THR A 95 -8.74 15.02 -1.87
CA THR A 95 -9.39 16.14 -1.20
C THR A 95 -9.42 15.89 0.29
N VAL A 96 -8.87 16.81 1.08
CA VAL A 96 -8.86 16.77 2.55
C VAL A 96 -9.92 17.71 3.12
N GLN A 97 -10.42 17.40 4.30
CA GLN A 97 -11.44 18.18 4.99
C GLN A 97 -11.02 18.45 6.42
N LYS A 98 -11.23 19.70 6.86
CA LYS A 98 -10.94 20.12 8.23
C LYS A 98 -11.79 19.34 9.24
N ASN A 99 -13.00 18.96 8.81
CA ASN A 99 -13.93 18.17 9.58
C ASN A 99 -14.54 17.07 8.71
N PHE A 100 -14.65 15.86 9.25
CA PHE A 100 -15.31 14.74 8.57
C PHE A 100 -15.91 13.76 9.57
N THR A 101 -16.83 12.92 9.10
CA THR A 101 -17.33 11.79 9.89
C THR A 101 -16.37 10.61 9.74
N GLY A 102 -15.64 10.29 10.80
CA GLY A 102 -14.65 9.22 10.82
C GLY A 102 -15.28 7.83 10.85
N VAL A 103 -14.63 6.90 10.15
CA VAL A 103 -14.97 5.47 10.10
C VAL A 103 -13.72 4.66 10.46
N LEU A 104 -13.86 3.67 11.34
CA LEU A 104 -12.76 2.79 11.75
C LEU A 104 -12.48 1.70 10.70
N PRO A 105 -11.31 1.02 10.76
CA PRO A 105 -10.97 -0.02 9.80
C PRO A 105 -11.95 -1.20 9.72
N ASP A 106 -12.70 -1.46 10.80
CA ASP A 106 -13.76 -2.49 10.85
C ASP A 106 -15.10 -2.02 10.26
N GLY A 107 -15.17 -0.77 9.78
CA GLY A 107 -16.35 -0.15 9.20
C GLY A 107 -17.30 0.48 10.23
N SER A 108 -16.99 0.41 11.52
CA SER A 108 -17.80 1.07 12.54
C SER A 108 -17.63 2.59 12.51
N SER A 109 -18.71 3.30 12.86
CA SER A 109 -18.68 4.77 12.95
C SER A 109 -17.88 5.21 14.17
N TYR A 110 -16.91 6.10 13.97
CA TYR A 110 -16.20 6.77 15.06
C TYR A 110 -16.93 8.05 15.51
N GLY A 111 -17.54 8.76 14.57
CA GLY A 111 -18.19 10.06 14.80
C GLY A 111 -17.41 11.21 14.19
N ALA A 112 -17.63 12.43 14.70
CA ALA A 112 -17.01 13.62 14.14
C ALA A 112 -15.50 13.69 14.45
N VAL A 113 -14.69 13.94 13.42
CA VAL A 113 -13.27 14.28 13.51
C VAL A 113 -13.11 15.77 13.20
N ASP A 114 -12.31 16.46 14.02
CA ASP A 114 -11.86 17.82 13.80
C ASP A 114 -10.33 17.85 13.80
N CYS A 115 -9.74 18.17 12.64
CA CYS A 115 -8.31 18.20 12.43
C CYS A 115 -7.59 19.37 13.13
N LYS A 116 -8.32 20.28 13.79
CA LYS A 116 -7.74 21.26 14.72
C LYS A 116 -7.59 20.71 16.14
N VAL A 117 -8.31 19.64 16.48
CA VAL A 117 -8.33 19.04 17.83
C VAL A 117 -7.57 17.72 17.85
N ILE A 118 -7.72 16.91 16.79
CA ILE A 118 -7.07 15.61 16.65
C ILE A 118 -6.04 15.69 15.52
N THR A 119 -4.90 15.02 15.67
CA THR A 119 -3.88 14.98 14.63
C THR A 119 -4.39 14.24 13.40
N CYS A 120 -4.56 14.98 12.30
CA CYS A 120 -4.91 14.40 11.00
C CYS A 120 -3.67 14.03 10.19
N VAL A 121 -3.80 12.96 9.44
CA VAL A 121 -2.79 12.40 8.55
C VAL A 121 -3.40 12.11 7.19
N VAL A 122 -2.61 12.28 6.13
CA VAL A 122 -2.94 11.74 4.81
C VAL A 122 -1.96 10.64 4.48
N GLY A 123 -2.46 9.50 4.06
CA GLY A 123 -1.64 8.31 3.87
C GLY A 123 -2.27 7.28 2.98
N LEU A 124 -1.63 6.12 2.99
CA LEU A 124 -2.09 4.91 2.32
C LEU A 124 -1.81 3.68 3.17
N GLY A 125 -2.68 2.68 3.07
CA GLY A 125 -2.51 1.39 3.74
C GLY A 125 -3.16 0.25 2.98
N ASP A 126 -2.52 -0.93 2.99
CA ASP A 126 -3.10 -2.17 2.47
C ASP A 126 -3.88 -2.94 3.56
N ALA A 127 -4.50 -4.06 3.17
CA ALA A 127 -5.29 -4.89 4.08
C ALA A 127 -4.45 -5.61 5.16
N ALA A 128 -3.14 -5.71 4.98
CA ALA A 128 -2.21 -6.28 5.96
C ALA A 128 -1.67 -5.22 6.94
N GLY A 129 -2.08 -3.95 6.77
CA GLY A 129 -1.62 -2.83 7.61
C GLY A 129 -0.28 -2.24 7.16
N ASN A 130 0.25 -2.63 5.99
CA ASN A 130 1.46 -2.00 5.46
C ASN A 130 1.11 -0.68 4.78
N GLY A 131 1.94 0.34 5.00
CA GLY A 131 1.72 1.65 4.41
C GLY A 131 2.46 2.75 5.15
N GLY A 132 1.93 3.96 5.07
CA GLY A 132 2.50 5.13 5.73
C GLY A 132 1.58 6.34 5.61
N GLY A 133 1.92 7.40 6.34
CA GLY A 133 1.16 8.64 6.32
C GLY A 133 2.00 9.84 6.71
N VAL A 134 1.48 11.01 6.38
CA VAL A 134 2.09 12.31 6.66
C VAL A 134 1.09 13.12 7.47
N ILE A 135 1.54 13.67 8.60
CA ILE A 135 0.75 14.61 9.39
C ILE A 135 0.45 15.84 8.53
N ILE A 136 -0.83 16.24 8.51
CA ILE A 136 -1.27 17.44 7.82
C ILE A 136 -1.78 18.50 8.80
N SER A 137 -1.75 19.77 8.39
CA SER A 137 -2.30 20.87 9.18
C SER A 137 -3.13 21.84 8.36
N PHE A 138 -4.24 22.27 8.96
CA PHE A 138 -5.13 23.27 8.39
C PHE A 138 -4.85 24.67 8.96
N SER A 139 -5.21 25.69 8.20
CA SER A 139 -5.25 27.10 8.65
C SER A 139 -6.43 27.38 9.60
#